data_AF-L8J263-F1
#
_entry.id   AF-L8J263-F1
#
_cell.length_a   1.000
_cell.length_b   1.000
_cell.length_c   1.000
_cell.angle_alpha   90.00
_cell.angle_beta   90.00
_cell.angle_gamma   90.00
#
_symmetry.space_group_name_H-M   'P 1'
#
loop_
_entity.id
_entity.type
_entity.pdbx_description
1 polymer ?
#
loop_
_entity_poly.entity_id
_entity_poly.type
_entity_poly.pdbx_seq_one_letter_code
_entity_poly.pdbx_strand_id
1 'polypeptide(L)' 'GYYKRQQIGKLVQGYRKKYIIYTEQVQWEKASGRTVHVGIHPSKVVITRLK' A
#
# COMPACT_ATOMS: atom_id res chain seq x y z
N GLY A 1 -7.77 12.21 -4.07
CA GLY A 1 -6.92 11.04 -4.36
C GLY A 1 -7.66 9.78 -3.94
N TYR A 2 -7.74 8.80 -4.83
CA TYR A 2 -8.57 7.59 -4.70
C TYR A 2 -8.41 6.81 -3.38
N TYR A 3 -7.25 6.90 -2.71
CA TYR A 3 -6.93 6.13 -1.50
C TYR A 3 -7.04 6.93 -0.18
N LYS A 4 -7.59 8.15 -0.20
CA LYS A 4 -7.56 9.08 0.96
C LYS A 4 -8.39 8.63 2.18
N ARG A 5 -9.24 7.59 2.03
CA ARG A 5 -10.11 7.05 3.10
C ARG A 5 -9.58 5.78 3.78
N GLN A 6 -8.67 5.03 3.15
CA GLN A 6 -8.01 3.85 3.74
C GLN A 6 -6.68 4.27 4.36
N GLN A 7 -6.76 4.95 5.50
CA GLN A 7 -5.61 5.71 6.03
C GLN A 7 -4.66 4.89 6.90
N ILE A 8 -5.12 3.75 7.44
CA ILE A 8 -4.35 3.01 8.45
C ILE A 8 -4.29 1.55 8.02
N GLY A 9 -3.09 1.09 7.68
CA GLY A 9 -2.82 -0.29 7.34
C GLY A 9 -1.40 -0.65 7.73
N LYS A 10 -1.16 -1.93 8.01
CA LYS A 10 0.19 -2.42 8.22
C LYS A 10 0.92 -2.49 6.89
N LEU A 11 2.23 -2.29 6.95
CA LEU A 11 3.12 -2.54 5.83
C LEU A 11 3.22 -4.04 5.61
N VAL A 12 2.88 -4.51 4.40
CA VAL A 12 3.09 -5.91 4.01
C VAL A 12 4.56 -6.11 3.66
N GLN A 13 5.08 -5.25 2.78
CA GLN A 13 6.43 -5.36 2.26
C GLN A 13 6.91 -4.02 1.69
N GLY A 14 8.20 -3.72 1.88
CA GLY A 14 8.90 -2.64 1.18
C GLY A 14 9.64 -3.17 -0.04
N TYR A 15 9.40 -2.57 -1.21
CA TYR A 15 10.10 -2.90 -2.45
C TYR A 15 11.11 -1.81 -2.83
N ARG A 16 12.33 -1.95 -2.29
CA ARG A 16 13.39 -0.95 -2.42
C ARG A 16 13.85 -0.71 -3.85
N LYS A 17 13.90 -1.74 -4.71
CA LYS A 17 14.30 -1.60 -6.12
C LYS A 17 13.43 -0.61 -6.90
N LYS A 18 12.15 -0.46 -6.52
CA LYS A 18 11.22 0.48 -7.15
C LYS A 18 10.83 1.64 -6.23
N TYR A 19 11.44 1.76 -5.05
CA TYR A 19 11.08 2.75 -4.02
C TYR A 19 9.57 2.80 -3.74
N ILE A 20 8.96 1.63 -3.60
CA ILE A 20 7.51 1.46 -3.37
C ILE A 20 7.29 0.69 -2.06
N ILE A 21 6.20 1.01 -1.37
CA ILE A 21 5.67 0.25 -0.24
C ILE A 21 4.31 -0.35 -0.58
N TYR A 22 4.06 -1.56 -0.09
CA TYR A 22 2.77 -2.24 -0.17
C TYR A 22 2.10 -2.26 1.21
N THR A 23 0.83 -1.91 1.25
CA THR A 23 0.00 -1.87 2.46
C THR A 23 -1.13 -2.88 2.35
N GLU A 24 -1.56 -3.45 3.49
CA GLU A 24 -2.58 -4.50 3.51
C GLU A 24 -3.95 -4.02 2.97
N GLN A 25 -4.28 -2.75 3.22
CA GLN A 25 -5.59 -2.17 2.92
C GLN A 25 -5.77 -1.73 1.47
N VAL A 26 -4.67 -1.60 0.71
CA VAL A 26 -4.72 -1.06 -0.66
C VAL A 26 -4.42 -2.19 -1.63
N GLN A 27 -5.49 -2.88 -2.00
CA GLN A 27 -5.47 -3.97 -2.98
C GLN A 27 -6.36 -3.63 -4.17
N TRP A 28 -6.03 -4.22 -5.31
CA TRP A 28 -6.84 -4.17 -6.50
C TRP A 28 -7.15 -5.60 -6.96
N GLU A 29 -8.42 -5.90 -7.18
CA GLU A 29 -8.85 -7.12 -7.86
C GLU A 29 -8.66 -6.99 -9.36
N LYS A 30 -7.90 -7.93 -9.93
CA LYS A 30 -7.80 -8.10 -11.38
C LYS A 30 -9.07 -8.76 -11.91
N ALA A 31 -9.32 -8.60 -13.22
CA ALA A 31 -10.36 -9.35 -13.93
C ALA A 31 -10.22 -10.89 -13.79
N SER A 32 -9.02 -11.37 -13.47
CA SER A 32 -8.75 -12.78 -13.17
C SER A 32 -9.20 -13.25 -11.77
N GLY A 33 -9.85 -12.38 -10.98
CA GLY A 33 -10.29 -12.67 -9.61
C GLY A 33 -9.16 -12.75 -8.56
N ARG A 34 -7.93 -12.36 -8.91
CA ARG A 34 -6.80 -12.32 -7.96
C ARG A 34 -6.61 -10.91 -7.42
N THR A 35 -6.38 -10.79 -6.12
CA THR A 35 -6.01 -9.53 -5.48
C THR A 35 -4.51 -9.27 -5.60
N VAL A 36 -4.15 -8.02 -5.91
CA VAL A 36 -2.75 -7.57 -5.97
C VAL A 36 -2.62 -6.26 -5.19
N HIS A 37 -1.55 -6.16 -4.40
CA HIS A 37 -1.26 -4.94 -3.65
C HIS A 37 -0.88 -3.80 -4.59
N VAL A 38 -1.45 -2.63 -4.33
CA VAL A 38 -1.11 -1.41 -5.06
C VAL A 38 0.15 -0.80 -4.42
N GLY A 39 1.12 -0.47 -5.26
CA GLY A 39 2.34 0.17 -4.82
C GLY A 39 2.17 1.66 -4.55
N ILE A 40 2.58 2.11 -3.37
CA ILE A 40 2.55 3.53 -2.99
C ILE A 40 3.98 4.04 -2.79
N HIS A 41 4.27 5.25 -3.25
CA HIS A 41 5.56 5.88 -2.99
C HIS A 41 5.64 6.32 -1.51
N PRO A 42 6.73 6.01 -0.79
CA PRO A 42 6.82 6.25 0.65
C PRO A 42 6.71 7.74 1.04
N SER A 43 7.10 8.69 0.17
CA SER A 43 6.94 10.13 0.46
C SER A 43 5.48 10.61 0.50
N LYS A 44 4.53 9.79 0.04
CA LYS A 44 3.09 10.11 0.04
C LYS A 44 2.34 9.40 1.17
N VAL A 45 3.08 8.88 2.17
CA VAL A 45 2.53 8.13 3.31
C VAL A 45 3.08 8.72 4.61
N VAL A 46 2.30 8.60 5.69
CA VAL A 46 2.65 9.04 7.04
C VAL A 46 2.68 7.82 7.96
N ILE A 47 3.72 7.70 8.79
CA ILE A 47 3.82 6.63 9.80
C ILE A 47 2.97 7.02 11.00
N THR A 48 1.99 6.19 11.35
CA THR A 48 1.03 6.47 12.44
C THR A 48 1.38 5.79 13.76
N ARG A 49 2.01 4.61 13.73
CA ARG A 49 2.45 3.87 14.93
C ARG A 49 3.79 3.21 14.65
N LEU A 50 4.71 3.35 15.59
CA LEU A 50 5.97 2.60 15.63
C LEU A 50 5.80 1.41 16.58
N LYS A 51 6.48 0.31 16.30
CA LYS A 51 6.55 -0.84 17.20
C LYS A 51 7.70 -0.65 18.18
#